data_AF-A0A101E3U3-F1
#
_entry.id   AF-A0A101E3U3-F1
#
_cell.length_a   1.000
_cell.length_b   1.000
_cell.length_c   1.000
_cell.angle_alpha   90.00
_cell.angle_beta   90.00
_cell.angle_gamma   90.00
#
_symmetry.space_group_name_H-M   'P 1'
#
loop_
_entity.id
_entity.type
_entity.pdbx_description
1 polymer ?
#
loop_
_entity_poly.entity_id
_entity_poly.type
_entity_poly.pdbx_seq_one_letter_code
_entity_poly.pdbx_strand_id
1 'polypeptide(L)'
;MSYLVDANLVINPIFPLRHVLPEILNGKEVKREDGTTFTPLRWQYKTADGGEVIIVSSNKLTPFDSMVYRTIITYRQEKGIKENHFEIPVNYIMQKTGLNFNKTVERERIENSLLKLMDTHILIEKYLKKTEKGNIREKTYFNLLSGFGYRQPETKKGRGHVKKIHVQLPQVLCDNLDNGYVARGEIETLKKVLKSPLETRIYDYLTARCAKGQEHIRNFTAFCREDVAMEKGEDGEKEVLKALDSMKKKGIIDYNIDGNNNLRIKLL
;
A
#
# COMPACT_ATOMS: atom_id res chain seq x y z
N MET A 1 5.27 -9.17 18.82
CA MET A 1 4.55 -9.56 17.58
C MET A 1 4.83 -8.50 16.53
N SER A 2 5.47 -8.84 15.41
CA SER A 2 5.86 -7.87 14.36
C SER A 2 4.70 -7.66 13.39
N TYR A 3 4.02 -6.52 13.50
CA TYR A 3 2.99 -6.10 12.55
C TYR A 3 3.58 -5.13 11.53
N LEU A 4 2.89 -4.93 10.41
CA LEU A 4 3.03 -3.79 9.52
C LEU A 4 1.84 -2.88 9.74
N VAL A 5 2.11 -1.61 9.96
CA VAL A 5 1.13 -0.53 9.87
C VAL A 5 1.08 -0.12 8.40
N ASP A 6 -0.10 -0.09 7.82
CA ASP A 6 -0.40 0.65 6.59
C ASP A 6 -1.24 1.85 7.00
N ALA A 7 -0.88 3.07 6.63
CA ALA A 7 -1.74 4.20 6.95
C ALA A 7 -3.06 4.00 6.20
N ASN A 8 -4.17 3.88 6.92
CA ASN A 8 -5.54 3.97 6.42
C ASN A 8 -5.84 5.42 6.01
N LEU A 9 -4.90 6.02 5.29
CA LEU A 9 -5.22 7.09 4.40
C LEU A 9 -6.39 6.61 3.55
N VAL A 10 -7.16 7.58 3.08
CA VAL A 10 -7.98 7.48 1.87
C VAL A 10 -7.11 7.16 0.62
N ILE A 11 -5.97 6.48 0.79
CA ILE A 11 -4.81 6.49 -0.09
C ILE A 11 -3.97 5.23 0.18
N ASN A 12 -4.32 4.15 -0.49
CA ASN A 12 -3.28 3.26 -0.96
C ASN A 12 -3.67 2.84 -2.38
N PRO A 13 -2.75 2.84 -3.35
CA PRO A 13 -2.94 2.14 -4.62
C PRO A 13 -3.23 0.63 -4.49
N ILE A 14 -3.27 0.07 -3.27
CA ILE A 14 -3.61 -1.34 -2.98
C ILE A 14 -4.74 -1.51 -1.93
N PHE A 15 -5.34 -0.43 -1.41
CA PHE A 15 -6.47 -0.56 -0.48
C PHE A 15 -7.69 0.26 -0.90
N PRO A 16 -8.81 -0.39 -1.21
CA PRO A 16 -10.11 0.20 -1.04
C PRO A 16 -10.36 0.43 0.45
N LEU A 17 -10.76 1.66 0.78
CA LEU A 17 -11.31 2.05 2.07
C LEU A 17 -12.21 0.98 2.68
N ARG A 18 -12.24 0.93 4.02
CA ARG A 18 -13.28 0.21 4.74
C ARG A 18 -14.64 0.61 4.16
N HIS A 19 -15.36 -0.38 3.62
CA HIS A 19 -16.74 -0.29 3.13
C HIS A 19 -16.99 0.41 1.78
N VAL A 20 -15.98 0.91 1.06
CA VAL A 20 -16.20 1.43 -0.30
C VAL A 20 -15.13 0.94 -1.28
N LEU A 21 -15.58 0.41 -2.41
CA LEU A 21 -14.75 -0.07 -3.51
C LEU A 21 -14.60 1.06 -4.54
N PRO A 22 -13.38 1.55 -4.82
CA PRO A 22 -13.19 2.50 -5.88
C PRO A 22 -13.13 1.82 -7.26
N GLU A 23 -13.79 2.41 -8.24
CA GLU A 23 -13.58 2.11 -9.65
C GLU A 23 -12.16 2.51 -10.05
N ILE A 24 -11.40 1.55 -10.61
CA ILE A 24 -10.13 1.85 -11.27
C ILE A 24 -10.43 2.36 -12.66
N LEU A 25 -10.12 3.64 -12.90
CA LEU A 25 -10.11 4.20 -14.23
C LEU A 25 -8.68 4.12 -14.76
N ASN A 26 -8.47 3.48 -15.91
CA ASN A 26 -7.23 3.67 -16.64
C ASN A 26 -7.10 5.17 -16.93
N GLY A 27 -6.09 5.81 -16.34
CA GLY A 27 -5.77 7.20 -16.66
C GLY A 27 -5.51 7.36 -18.15
N LYS A 28 -5.75 8.55 -18.69
CA LYS A 28 -5.17 8.91 -19.99
C LYS A 28 -3.67 9.10 -19.79
N GLU A 29 -2.86 8.69 -20.76
CA GLU A 29 -1.42 8.90 -20.75
C GLU A 29 -1.10 10.40 -20.59
N VAL A 30 -0.30 10.75 -19.59
CA VAL A 30 0.10 12.12 -19.27
C VAL A 30 1.58 12.28 -19.61
N LYS A 31 1.90 13.30 -20.41
CA LYS A 31 3.29 13.75 -20.63
C LYS A 31 3.72 14.67 -19.49
N ARG A 32 4.86 14.36 -18.87
CA ARG A 32 5.58 15.24 -17.95
C ARG A 32 6.32 16.32 -18.72
N GLU A 33 6.71 17.38 -18.02
CA GLU A 33 7.51 18.48 -18.58
C GLU A 33 8.90 18.02 -19.04
N ASP A 34 9.43 16.94 -18.46
CA ASP A 34 10.70 16.31 -18.86
C ASP A 34 10.59 15.41 -20.12
N GLY A 35 9.41 15.36 -20.74
CA GLY A 35 9.15 14.57 -21.95
C GLY A 35 8.78 13.10 -21.70
N THR A 36 8.79 12.62 -20.46
CA THR A 36 8.36 11.25 -20.13
C THR A 36 6.84 11.11 -20.13
N THR A 37 6.31 9.98 -20.57
CA THR A 37 4.89 9.64 -20.44
C THR A 37 4.64 8.71 -19.27
N PHE A 38 3.55 8.92 -18.55
CA PHE A 38 3.05 7.96 -17.56
C PHE A 38 1.53 7.86 -17.60
N THR A 39 1.01 6.69 -17.31
CA THR A 39 -0.43 6.47 -17.14
C THR A 39 -0.76 6.50 -15.65
N PRO A 40 -1.38 7.58 -15.13
CA PRO A 40 -1.75 7.64 -13.74
C PRO A 40 -2.72 6.51 -13.41
N LEU A 41 -2.52 5.91 -12.24
CA LEU A 41 -3.55 5.04 -11.66
C LEU A 41 -4.58 5.94 -11.01
N ARG A 42 -5.84 5.84 -11.45
CA ARG A 42 -6.96 6.62 -10.93
C ARG A 42 -7.96 5.70 -10.27
N TRP A 43 -8.34 6.04 -9.05
CA TRP A 43 -9.40 5.40 -8.27
C TRP A 43 -10.52 6.41 -8.04
N GLN A 44 -11.77 5.97 -8.12
CA GLN A 44 -12.92 6.83 -7.84
C GLN A 44 -13.96 6.07 -7.02
N TYR A 45 -14.45 6.65 -5.94
CA TYR A 45 -15.55 6.07 -5.17
C TYR A 45 -16.57 7.11 -4.74
N LYS A 46 -17.82 6.66 -4.51
CA LYS A 46 -18.88 7.48 -3.94
C LYS A 46 -18.91 7.33 -2.43
N THR A 47 -18.96 8.44 -1.71
CA THR A 47 -19.16 8.44 -0.25
C THR A 47 -20.62 8.18 0.08
N ALA A 48 -20.89 7.66 1.28
CA ALA A 48 -22.24 7.30 1.72
C ALA A 48 -23.24 8.48 1.71
N ASP A 49 -22.73 9.71 1.82
CA ASP A 49 -23.49 10.96 1.78
C ASP A 49 -23.69 11.54 0.37
N GLY A 50 -23.31 10.80 -0.68
CA GLY A 50 -23.49 11.18 -2.09
C GLY A 50 -22.37 12.04 -2.68
N GLY A 51 -21.30 12.30 -1.92
CA GLY A 51 -20.06 12.85 -2.45
C GLY A 51 -19.25 11.88 -3.31
N GLU A 52 -18.17 12.37 -3.89
CA GLU A 52 -17.24 11.61 -4.73
C GLU A 52 -15.82 11.84 -4.26
N VAL A 53 -14.98 10.81 -4.28
CA VAL A 53 -13.55 10.96 -4.02
C VAL A 53 -12.77 10.32 -5.15
N ILE A 54 -11.85 11.10 -5.71
CA ILE A 54 -10.91 10.67 -6.75
C ILE A 54 -9.52 10.63 -6.14
N ILE A 55 -8.80 9.54 -6.35
CA ILE A 55 -7.40 9.38 -5.95
C ILE A 55 -6.60 9.11 -7.21
N VAL A 56 -5.45 9.76 -7.34
CA VAL A 56 -4.53 9.59 -8.47
C VAL A 56 -3.13 9.33 -7.94
N SER A 57 -2.48 8.29 -8.45
CA SER A 57 -1.06 8.02 -8.22
C SER A 57 -0.28 8.17 -9.52
N SER A 58 0.86 8.86 -9.47
CA SER A 58 1.73 9.02 -10.63
C SER A 58 2.48 7.75 -11.01
N ASN A 59 2.69 6.84 -10.07
CA ASN A 59 3.43 5.59 -10.31
C ASN A 59 2.69 4.38 -9.74
N LYS A 60 2.91 3.22 -10.37
CA LYS A 60 2.53 1.92 -9.84
C LYS A 60 3.66 1.36 -8.97
N LEU A 61 3.36 1.09 -7.70
CA LEU A 61 4.28 0.40 -6.81
C LEU A 61 4.32 -1.10 -7.11
N THR A 62 5.51 -1.69 -7.08
CA THR A 62 5.68 -3.15 -7.04
C THR A 62 5.39 -3.66 -5.62
N PRO A 63 5.13 -4.98 -5.43
CA PRO A 63 4.99 -5.54 -4.09
C PRO A 63 6.20 -5.22 -3.18
N PHE A 64 7.40 -5.19 -3.76
CA PHE A 64 8.61 -4.86 -3.02
C PHE A 64 8.65 -3.37 -2.61
N ASP A 65 8.28 -2.45 -3.50
CA ASP A 65 8.18 -1.01 -3.17
C ASP A 65 7.21 -0.79 -2.01
N SER A 66 6.04 -1.46 -2.06
CA SER A 66 5.05 -1.42 -0.98
C SER A 66 5.59 -1.98 0.34
N MET A 67 6.39 -3.05 0.31
CA MET A 67 7.03 -3.59 1.52
C MET A 67 8.03 -2.60 2.13
N VAL A 68 8.84 -1.92 1.31
CA VAL A 68 9.78 -0.89 1.78
C VAL A 68 9.01 0.26 2.43
N TYR A 69 7.96 0.76 1.76
CA TYR A 69 7.11 1.82 2.30
C TYR A 69 6.46 1.41 3.63
N ARG A 70 5.85 0.23 3.68
CA ARG A 70 5.25 -0.33 4.91
C ARG A 70 6.27 -0.47 6.03
N THR A 71 7.50 -0.87 5.72
CA THR A 71 8.58 -0.98 6.71
C THR A 71 8.86 0.37 7.37
N ILE A 72 8.86 1.46 6.59
CA ILE A 72 9.10 2.83 7.08
C ILE A 72 8.00 3.28 8.05
N ILE A 73 6.74 3.25 7.61
CA ILE A 73 5.61 3.69 8.42
C ILE A 73 5.40 2.81 9.67
N THR A 74 5.72 1.52 9.57
CA THR A 74 5.70 0.58 10.70
C THR A 74 6.73 0.95 11.73
N TYR A 75 7.96 1.28 11.31
CA TYR A 75 9.00 1.69 12.25
C TYR A 75 8.56 2.92 13.06
N ARG A 76 8.00 3.94 12.39
CA ARG A 76 7.49 5.15 13.05
C ARG A 76 6.47 4.80 14.13
N GLN A 77 5.54 3.91 13.82
CA GLN A 77 4.46 3.51 14.72
C GLN A 77 4.91 2.59 15.85
N GLU A 78 5.73 1.57 15.58
CA GLU A 78 6.31 0.68 16.60
C GLU A 78 7.16 1.46 17.61
N LYS A 79 7.77 2.58 17.20
CA LYS A 79 8.60 3.45 18.03
C LYS A 79 7.86 4.66 18.62
N GLY A 80 6.59 4.86 18.29
CA GLY A 80 5.80 6.00 18.78
C GLY A 80 6.34 7.37 18.33
N ILE A 81 7.07 7.41 17.21
CA ILE A 81 7.67 8.64 16.67
C ILE A 81 6.56 9.53 16.12
N LYS A 82 6.55 10.81 16.52
CA LYS A 82 5.54 11.80 16.11
C LYS A 82 6.06 12.76 15.05
N GLU A 83 7.37 12.91 14.98
CA GLU A 83 8.04 13.68 13.97
C GLU A 83 7.81 13.09 12.57
N ASN A 84 7.85 13.97 11.57
CA ASN A 84 7.75 13.60 10.17
C ASN A 84 9.11 13.22 9.56
N HIS A 85 10.21 13.54 10.24
CA HIS A 85 11.57 13.15 9.90
C HIS A 85 12.14 12.23 10.98
N PHE A 86 12.73 11.10 10.59
CA PHE A 86 13.27 10.13 11.55
C PHE A 86 14.34 9.23 10.95
N GLU A 87 15.14 8.61 11.82
CA GLU A 87 16.18 7.66 11.44
C GLU A 87 15.72 6.21 11.66
N ILE A 88 15.87 5.37 10.63
CA ILE A 88 15.60 3.93 10.69
C ILE A 88 16.93 3.16 10.68
N PRO A 89 17.21 2.28 11.66
CA PRO A 89 18.37 1.40 11.62
C PRO A 89 18.33 0.49 10.40
N VAL A 90 19.44 0.37 9.68
CA VAL A 90 19.55 -0.51 8.50
C VAL A 90 19.22 -1.96 8.87
N ASN A 91 19.62 -2.44 10.05
CA ASN A 91 19.28 -3.78 10.53
C ASN A 91 17.76 -4.01 10.60
N TYR A 92 16.96 -2.99 10.93
CA TYR A 92 15.51 -3.10 10.95
C TYR A 92 14.96 -3.28 9.52
N ILE A 93 15.48 -2.52 8.56
CA ILE A 93 15.10 -2.66 7.15
C ILE A 93 15.50 -4.03 6.62
N MET A 94 16.70 -4.51 6.94
CA MET A 94 17.16 -5.85 6.56
C MET A 94 16.26 -6.95 7.12
N GLN A 95 15.88 -6.86 8.40
CA GLN A 95 14.99 -7.83 9.04
C GLN A 95 13.59 -7.85 8.40
N LYS A 96 13.05 -6.68 8.05
CA LYS A 96 11.68 -6.54 7.53
C LYS A 96 11.62 -6.87 6.03
N THR A 97 12.64 -6.53 5.25
CA THR A 97 12.70 -6.79 3.80
C THR A 97 13.32 -8.13 3.42
N GLY A 98 14.13 -8.73 4.31
CA GLY A 98 14.90 -9.94 4.02
C GLY A 98 16.13 -9.70 3.13
N LEU A 99 16.46 -8.45 2.82
CA LEU A 99 17.64 -8.08 2.04
C LEU A 99 18.79 -7.66 2.95
N ASN A 100 20.01 -7.98 2.56
CA ASN A 100 21.26 -7.57 3.19
C ASN A 100 21.78 -6.27 2.54
N PHE A 101 21.58 -5.17 3.24
CA PHE A 101 21.99 -3.82 2.83
C PHE A 101 23.52 -3.67 2.65
N ASN A 102 24.33 -4.61 3.14
CA ASN A 102 25.77 -4.60 2.91
C ASN A 102 26.18 -5.16 1.54
N LYS A 103 25.27 -5.82 0.81
CA LYS A 103 25.52 -6.25 -0.56
C LYS A 103 25.06 -5.17 -1.53
N THR A 104 25.93 -4.75 -2.43
CA THR A 104 25.67 -3.64 -3.38
C THR A 104 24.34 -3.79 -4.12
N VAL A 105 24.09 -4.94 -4.75
CA VAL A 105 22.86 -5.18 -5.53
C VAL A 105 21.59 -5.08 -4.67
N GLU A 106 21.64 -5.63 -3.45
CA GLU A 106 20.49 -5.62 -2.54
C GLU A 106 20.27 -4.24 -1.91
N ARG A 107 21.36 -3.49 -1.67
CA ARG A 107 21.31 -2.08 -1.30
C ARG A 107 20.63 -1.27 -2.40
N GLU A 108 21.16 -1.30 -3.62
CA GLU A 108 20.65 -0.58 -4.80
C GLU A 108 19.15 -0.84 -5.00
N ARG A 109 18.69 -2.07 -4.78
CA ARG A 109 17.28 -2.41 -4.85
C ARG A 109 16.42 -1.65 -3.83
N ILE A 110 16.90 -1.48 -2.60
CA ILE A 110 16.23 -0.66 -1.58
C ILE A 110 16.30 0.83 -1.95
N GLU A 111 17.45 1.32 -2.42
CA GLU A 111 17.60 2.74 -2.81
C GLU A 111 16.66 3.09 -3.97
N ASN A 112 16.56 2.22 -4.97
CA ASN A 112 15.63 2.38 -6.10
C ASN A 112 14.17 2.43 -5.66
N SER A 113 13.78 1.60 -4.68
CA SER A 113 12.44 1.68 -4.10
C SER A 113 12.23 2.98 -3.32
N LEU A 114 13.22 3.47 -2.56
CA LEU A 114 13.14 4.74 -1.85
C LEU A 114 13.01 5.94 -2.81
N LEU A 115 13.81 5.96 -3.89
CA LEU A 115 13.69 6.95 -4.96
C LEU A 115 12.31 6.91 -5.61
N LYS A 116 11.82 5.72 -5.95
CA LYS A 116 10.50 5.57 -6.54
C LYS A 116 9.38 6.05 -5.60
N LEU A 117 9.49 5.83 -4.29
CA LEU A 117 8.55 6.36 -3.31
C LEU A 117 8.61 7.89 -3.22
N MET A 118 9.79 8.49 -3.35
CA MET A 118 9.92 9.94 -3.49
C MET A 118 9.27 10.46 -4.77
N ASP A 119 9.42 9.78 -5.90
CA ASP A 119 8.86 10.22 -7.19
C ASP A 119 7.36 9.88 -7.36
N THR A 120 6.78 9.16 -6.41
CA THR A 120 5.36 8.77 -6.42
C THR A 120 4.51 9.86 -5.80
N HIS A 121 3.86 10.65 -6.66
CA HIS A 121 2.92 11.69 -6.30
C HIS A 121 1.52 11.12 -6.15
N ILE A 122 0.85 11.57 -5.10
CA ILE A 122 -0.56 11.29 -4.81
C ILE A 122 -1.34 12.59 -4.90
N LEU A 123 -2.47 12.54 -5.60
CA LEU A 123 -3.51 13.55 -5.55
C LEU A 123 -4.79 12.89 -5.04
N ILE A 124 -5.43 13.51 -4.05
CA ILE A 124 -6.82 13.22 -3.67
C ILE A 124 -7.66 14.43 -3.99
N GLU A 125 -8.81 14.21 -4.61
CA GLU A 125 -9.85 15.20 -4.78
C GLU A 125 -11.13 14.68 -4.13
N LYS A 126 -11.66 15.39 -3.13
CA LYS A 126 -12.95 15.09 -2.51
C LYS A 126 -13.99 16.11 -2.97
N TYR A 127 -15.15 15.62 -3.36
CA TYR A 127 -16.31 16.38 -3.78
C TYR A 127 -17.39 16.19 -2.70
N LEU A 128 -17.35 17.04 -1.68
CA LEU A 128 -18.17 16.96 -0.47
C LEU A 128 -19.53 17.61 -0.73
N LYS A 129 -20.45 16.86 -1.36
CA LYS A 129 -21.86 17.20 -1.61
C LYS A 129 -22.11 18.41 -2.53
N LYS A 130 -23.19 18.34 -3.30
CA LYS A 130 -23.63 19.42 -4.19
C LYS A 130 -24.39 20.46 -3.35
N THR A 131 -23.82 21.65 -3.15
CA THR A 131 -24.53 22.79 -2.56
C THR A 131 -25.13 23.67 -3.66
N GLU A 132 -26.02 24.59 -3.30
CA GLU A 132 -26.56 25.60 -4.24
C GLU A 132 -25.46 26.48 -4.87
N LYS A 133 -24.28 26.54 -4.25
CA LYS A 133 -23.09 27.29 -4.74
C LYS A 133 -22.07 26.41 -5.49
N GLY A 134 -22.39 25.15 -5.76
CA GLY A 134 -21.50 24.17 -6.40
C GLY A 134 -20.99 23.09 -5.44
N ASN A 135 -20.09 22.23 -5.93
CA ASN A 135 -19.47 21.18 -5.11
C ASN A 135 -18.35 21.77 -4.24
N ILE A 136 -18.32 21.43 -2.95
CA ILE A 136 -17.13 21.70 -2.12
C ILE A 136 -16.02 20.75 -2.60
N ARG A 137 -14.94 21.30 -3.13
CA ARG A 137 -13.79 20.55 -3.64
C ARG A 137 -12.60 20.71 -2.70
N GLU A 138 -12.23 19.64 -2.03
CA GLU A 138 -10.96 19.57 -1.29
C GLU A 138 -9.91 18.86 -2.13
N LYS A 139 -8.71 19.42 -2.20
CA LYS A 139 -7.57 18.77 -2.85
C LYS A 139 -6.45 18.56 -1.85
N THR A 140 -5.84 17.38 -1.91
CA THR A 140 -4.65 17.04 -1.14
C THR A 140 -3.61 16.47 -2.09
N TYR A 141 -2.40 17.02 -2.05
CA TYR A 141 -1.30 16.57 -2.90
C TYR A 141 -0.04 16.37 -2.07
N PHE A 142 0.64 15.23 -2.27
CA PHE A 142 1.90 14.91 -1.59
C PHE A 142 2.61 13.74 -2.28
N ASN A 143 3.87 13.49 -1.91
CA ASN A 143 4.67 12.36 -2.38
C ASN A 143 4.70 11.25 -1.30
N LEU A 144 4.82 9.97 -1.63
CA LEU A 144 4.84 8.93 -0.58
C LEU A 144 6.03 9.05 0.39
N LEU A 145 7.15 9.59 -0.08
CA LEU A 145 8.25 10.11 0.74
C LEU A 145 8.54 11.56 0.34
N SER A 146 8.73 12.42 1.34
CA SER A 146 9.20 13.80 1.12
C SER A 146 10.73 13.87 0.99
N GLY A 147 11.44 12.85 1.47
CA GLY A 147 12.89 12.76 1.37
C GLY A 147 13.46 11.50 2.01
N PHE A 148 14.67 11.11 1.59
CA PHE A 148 15.50 10.18 2.35
C PHE A 148 16.99 10.52 2.17
N GLY A 149 17.83 10.01 3.06
CA GLY A 149 19.28 10.16 2.99
C GLY A 149 20.03 9.19 3.88
N TYR A 150 21.35 9.15 3.75
CA TYR A 150 22.21 8.25 4.52
C TYR A 150 23.12 9.05 5.43
N ARG A 151 23.16 8.70 6.71
CA ARG A 151 24.29 9.07 7.57
C ARG A 151 25.37 8.00 7.41
N GLN A 152 26.43 8.34 6.70
CA GLN A 152 27.68 7.60 6.85
C GLN A 152 28.42 8.18 8.07
N PRO A 153 28.81 7.36 9.06
CA PRO A 153 29.73 7.84 10.08
C PRO A 153 31.05 8.23 9.38
N GLU A 154 31.52 9.45 9.60
CA GLU A 154 32.83 9.90 9.11
C GLU A 154 33.90 8.97 9.69
N THR A 155 34.56 8.20 8.82
CA THR A 155 35.76 7.45 9.19
C THR A 155 36.92 7.92 8.33
N LYS A 156 38.06 8.22 8.97
CA LYS A 156 39.32 8.70 8.35
C LYS A 156 39.92 7.76 7.27
N LYS A 157 39.30 6.61 6.98
CA LYS A 157 39.80 5.59 6.04
C LYS A 157 38.71 4.97 5.15
N GLY A 158 37.75 5.78 4.67
CA GLY A 158 36.92 5.46 3.49
C GLY A 158 36.12 4.15 3.56
N ARG A 159 34.77 4.28 3.54
CA ARG A 159 33.73 3.23 3.65
C ARG A 159 33.32 2.90 5.08
N GLY A 160 32.69 3.88 5.74
CA GLY A 160 31.81 3.58 6.87
C GLY A 160 30.56 2.85 6.38
N HIS A 161 30.19 1.73 6.99
CA HIS A 161 28.92 1.07 6.72
C HIS A 161 27.75 2.00 7.11
N VAL A 162 26.77 2.16 6.21
CA VAL A 162 25.53 2.91 6.51
C VAL A 162 24.81 2.20 7.65
N LYS A 163 24.68 2.88 8.79
CA LYS A 163 24.01 2.30 9.98
C LYS A 163 22.53 2.65 10.05
N LYS A 164 22.14 3.79 9.48
CA LYS A 164 20.78 4.31 9.52
C LYS A 164 20.41 5.01 8.21
N ILE A 165 19.13 4.95 7.86
CA ILE A 165 18.53 5.72 6.77
C ILE A 165 17.68 6.82 7.40
N HIS A 166 17.91 8.07 7.04
CA HIS A 166 17.01 9.17 7.33
C HIS A 166 15.86 9.13 6.35
N VAL A 167 14.64 9.27 6.84
CA VAL A 167 13.44 9.32 6.00
C VAL A 167 12.56 10.48 6.45
N GLN A 168 11.84 11.07 5.51
CA GLN A 168 10.85 12.09 5.75
C GLN A 168 9.53 11.68 5.11
N LEU A 169 8.48 11.59 5.92
CA LEU A 169 7.11 11.40 5.47
C LEU A 169 6.43 12.78 5.31
N PRO A 170 5.48 12.92 4.39
CA PRO A 170 4.61 14.10 4.35
C PRO A 170 3.79 14.23 5.64
N GLN A 171 3.55 15.47 6.06
CA GLN A 171 2.81 15.75 7.28
C GLN A 171 1.41 15.13 7.27
N VAL A 172 0.71 15.20 6.14
CA VAL A 172 -0.62 14.58 5.99
C VAL A 172 -0.61 13.07 6.24
N LEU A 173 0.50 12.37 5.96
CA LEU A 173 0.63 10.95 6.26
C LEU A 173 0.84 10.72 7.75
N CYS A 174 1.70 11.53 8.36
CA CYS A 174 1.94 11.52 9.80
C CYS A 174 0.64 11.75 10.59
N ASP A 175 -0.15 12.75 10.20
CA ASP A 175 -1.42 13.08 10.87
C ASP A 175 -2.40 11.91 10.82
N ASN A 176 -2.50 11.22 9.68
CA ASN A 176 -3.37 10.05 9.55
C ASN A 176 -2.88 8.87 10.40
N LEU A 177 -1.57 8.61 10.37
CA LEU A 177 -0.92 7.60 11.21
C LEU A 177 -1.14 7.87 12.70
N ASP A 178 -1.07 9.13 13.12
CA ASP A 178 -1.22 9.53 14.52
C ASP A 178 -2.67 9.48 15.00
N ASN A 179 -3.62 9.72 14.11
CA ASN A 179 -5.05 9.59 14.36
C ASN A 179 -5.57 8.14 14.29
N GLY A 180 -4.67 7.16 14.17
CA GLY A 180 -5.04 5.74 14.18
C GLY A 180 -5.74 5.27 12.90
N TYR A 181 -5.70 6.08 11.84
CA TYR A 181 -6.07 5.65 10.50
C TYR A 181 -4.96 4.72 10.00
N VAL A 182 -5.01 3.46 10.42
CA VAL A 182 -4.02 2.42 10.13
C VAL A 182 -4.69 1.06 9.91
N ALA A 183 -4.39 0.37 8.80
CA ALA A 183 -4.58 -1.08 8.68
C ALA A 183 -3.36 -1.81 9.23
N ARG A 184 -3.58 -2.90 9.98
CA ARG A 184 -2.49 -3.69 10.58
C ARG A 184 -2.45 -5.08 9.97
N GLY A 185 -1.33 -5.43 9.34
CA GLY A 185 -1.05 -6.78 8.83
C GLY A 185 0.13 -7.42 9.57
N GLU A 186 0.33 -8.72 9.42
CA GLU A 186 1.51 -9.43 9.94
C GLU A 186 2.60 -9.48 8.86
N ILE A 187 3.82 -9.04 9.20
CA ILE A 187 4.89 -8.95 8.19
C ILE A 187 5.31 -10.32 7.64
N GLU A 188 5.35 -11.33 8.50
CA GLU A 188 5.74 -12.68 8.09
C GLU A 188 4.73 -13.27 7.12
N THR A 189 3.46 -12.88 7.26
CA THR A 189 2.40 -13.24 6.31
C THR A 189 2.55 -12.48 5.00
N LEU A 190 2.87 -11.17 5.05
CA LEU A 190 3.17 -10.39 3.84
C LEU A 190 4.34 -11.02 3.06
N LYS A 191 5.44 -11.38 3.72
CA LYS A 191 6.61 -12.03 3.09
C LYS A 191 6.25 -13.30 2.31
N LYS A 192 5.25 -14.07 2.77
CA LYS A 192 4.77 -15.29 2.09
C LYS A 192 3.97 -15.01 0.81
N VAL A 193 3.35 -13.83 0.71
CA VAL A 193 2.49 -13.44 -0.43
C VAL A 193 3.16 -12.46 -1.40
N LEU A 194 4.25 -11.79 -1.01
CA LEU A 194 4.95 -10.79 -1.84
C LEU A 194 5.43 -11.30 -3.21
N LYS A 195 5.60 -12.61 -3.36
CA LYS A 195 5.99 -13.23 -4.64
C LYS A 195 4.85 -13.25 -5.65
N SER A 196 3.61 -13.09 -5.20
CA SER A 196 2.42 -13.04 -6.05
C SER A 196 1.69 -11.71 -5.86
N PRO A 197 1.61 -10.86 -6.91
CA PRO A 197 0.84 -9.62 -6.87
C PRO A 197 -0.62 -9.85 -6.46
N LEU A 198 -1.23 -10.95 -6.91
CA LEU A 198 -2.62 -11.25 -6.62
C LEU A 198 -2.84 -11.70 -5.17
N GLU A 199 -1.97 -12.57 -4.64
CA GLU A 199 -2.03 -12.95 -3.21
C GLU A 199 -1.79 -11.75 -2.30
N THR A 200 -0.90 -10.84 -2.70
CA THR A 200 -0.64 -9.60 -1.96
C THR A 200 -1.90 -8.75 -1.90
N ARG A 201 -2.62 -8.59 -3.03
CA ARG A 201 -3.89 -7.85 -3.07
C ARG A 201 -4.99 -8.50 -2.24
N ILE A 202 -5.12 -9.82 -2.29
CA ILE A 202 -6.09 -10.56 -1.47
C ILE A 202 -5.77 -10.36 0.01
N TYR A 203 -4.50 -10.52 0.39
CA TYR A 203 -4.08 -10.31 1.77
C TYR A 203 -4.37 -8.89 2.25
N ASP A 204 -4.05 -7.91 1.41
CA ASP A 204 -4.34 -6.51 1.67
C ASP A 204 -5.84 -6.30 1.84
N TYR A 205 -6.68 -6.68 0.87
CA TYR A 205 -8.14 -6.61 0.98
C TYR A 205 -8.67 -7.13 2.32
N LEU A 206 -8.19 -8.30 2.74
CA LEU A 206 -8.63 -8.91 3.99
C LEU A 206 -8.18 -8.14 5.22
N THR A 207 -6.94 -7.65 5.28
CA THR A 207 -6.46 -6.90 6.45
C THR A 207 -7.16 -5.53 6.64
N ALA A 208 -7.80 -4.98 5.61
CA ALA A 208 -8.65 -3.78 5.76
C ALA A 208 -10.04 -4.09 6.28
N ARG A 209 -10.63 -5.20 5.81
CA ARG A 209 -12.06 -5.50 5.98
C ARG A 209 -12.35 -6.53 7.06
N CYS A 210 -11.38 -7.40 7.35
CA CYS A 210 -11.53 -8.52 8.26
C CYS A 210 -10.63 -8.30 9.47
N ALA A 211 -11.20 -8.33 10.68
CA ALA A 211 -10.38 -8.58 11.85
C ALA A 211 -9.83 -10.02 11.78
N LYS A 212 -8.62 -10.24 12.28
CA LYS A 212 -8.04 -11.59 12.35
C LYS A 212 -9.01 -12.53 13.07
N GLY A 213 -9.26 -13.70 12.50
CA GLY A 213 -10.18 -14.66 13.07
C GLY A 213 -11.65 -14.49 12.69
N GLN A 214 -12.04 -13.38 12.07
CA GLN A 214 -13.43 -13.12 11.64
C GLN A 214 -13.64 -13.52 10.18
N GLU A 215 -14.82 -14.09 9.90
CA GLU A 215 -15.27 -14.42 8.55
C GLU A 215 -15.83 -13.16 7.86
N HIS A 216 -15.41 -12.94 6.62
CA HIS A 216 -15.96 -11.94 5.72
C HIS A 216 -16.67 -12.62 4.56
N ILE A 217 -17.86 -12.12 4.22
CA ILE A 217 -18.71 -12.68 3.18
C ILE A 217 -18.81 -11.68 2.03
N ARG A 218 -18.51 -12.13 0.81
CA ARG A 218 -18.57 -11.32 -0.42
C ARG A 218 -18.98 -12.20 -1.59
N ASN A 219 -19.80 -11.68 -2.51
CA ASN A 219 -20.05 -12.38 -3.77
C ASN A 219 -18.72 -12.63 -4.51
N PHE A 220 -18.46 -13.86 -4.93
CA PHE A 220 -17.16 -14.27 -5.46
C PHE A 220 -16.83 -13.61 -6.79
N THR A 221 -17.80 -13.47 -7.68
CA THR A 221 -17.62 -12.75 -8.95
C THR A 221 -17.27 -11.29 -8.71
N ALA A 222 -17.98 -10.63 -7.80
CA ALA A 222 -17.68 -9.25 -7.42
C ALA A 222 -16.31 -9.13 -6.75
N PHE A 223 -15.95 -10.07 -5.87
CA PHE A 223 -14.60 -10.14 -5.28
C PHE A 223 -13.51 -10.21 -6.36
N CYS A 224 -13.67 -11.05 -7.37
CA CYS A 224 -12.68 -11.19 -8.44
C CYS A 224 -12.60 -9.93 -9.32
N ARG A 225 -13.76 -9.45 -9.81
CA ARG A 225 -13.82 -8.42 -10.86
C ARG A 225 -13.74 -6.99 -10.34
N GLU A 226 -14.15 -6.75 -9.10
CA GLU A 226 -14.22 -5.42 -8.50
C GLU A 226 -13.17 -5.22 -7.40
N ASP A 227 -12.78 -6.29 -6.69
CA ASP A 227 -11.99 -6.14 -5.46
C ASP A 227 -10.50 -6.44 -5.67
N VAL A 228 -10.13 -7.56 -6.32
CA VAL A 228 -8.72 -8.05 -6.31
C VAL A 228 -8.06 -8.26 -7.68
N ALA A 229 -8.83 -8.54 -8.74
CA ALA A 229 -8.32 -8.87 -10.08
C ALA A 229 -9.00 -8.07 -11.21
N MET A 230 -9.28 -6.79 -10.95
CA MET A 230 -9.99 -5.88 -11.87
C MET A 230 -9.39 -5.83 -13.29
N GLU A 231 -8.09 -6.01 -13.44
CA GLU A 231 -7.41 -5.95 -14.75
C GLU A 231 -7.54 -7.24 -15.58
N LYS A 232 -8.08 -8.32 -15.01
CA LYS A 232 -8.02 -9.67 -15.60
C LYS A 232 -9.29 -10.12 -16.33
N GLY A 233 -10.35 -9.31 -16.34
CA GLY A 233 -11.59 -9.66 -17.03
C GLY A 233 -12.16 -11.02 -16.60
N GLU A 234 -12.67 -11.82 -17.54
CA GLU A 234 -13.30 -13.12 -17.26
C GLU A 234 -12.31 -14.19 -16.76
N ASP A 235 -11.03 -14.11 -17.13
CA ASP A 235 -10.00 -15.06 -16.65
C ASP A 235 -9.56 -14.80 -15.20
N GLY A 236 -9.96 -13.66 -14.63
CA GLY A 236 -9.60 -13.25 -13.28
C GLY A 236 -10.08 -14.23 -12.20
N GLU A 237 -11.25 -14.84 -12.37
CA GLU A 237 -11.81 -15.77 -11.38
C GLU A 237 -10.93 -17.02 -11.18
N LYS A 238 -10.38 -17.57 -12.27
CA LYS A 238 -9.50 -18.75 -12.21
C LYS A 238 -8.17 -18.43 -11.54
N GLU A 239 -7.59 -17.27 -11.84
CA GLU A 239 -6.35 -16.81 -11.19
C GLU A 239 -6.57 -16.53 -9.70
N VAL A 240 -7.71 -15.91 -9.34
CA VAL A 240 -8.09 -15.65 -7.96
C VAL A 240 -8.28 -16.95 -7.19
N LEU A 241 -8.96 -17.96 -7.74
CA LEU A 241 -9.07 -19.28 -7.12
C LEU A 241 -7.71 -19.90 -6.82
N LYS A 242 -6.79 -19.88 -7.81
CA LYS A 242 -5.43 -20.40 -7.61
C LYS A 242 -4.67 -19.65 -6.50
N ALA A 243 -4.84 -18.33 -6.42
CA ALA A 243 -4.24 -17.52 -5.37
C ALA A 243 -4.85 -17.83 -3.99
N LEU A 244 -6.17 -17.99 -3.90
CA LEU A 244 -6.87 -18.38 -2.68
C LEU A 244 -6.42 -19.77 -2.21
N ASP A 245 -6.37 -20.76 -3.09
CA ASP A 245 -5.87 -22.12 -2.80
C ASP A 245 -4.43 -22.09 -2.29
N SER A 246 -3.57 -21.30 -2.92
CA SER A 246 -2.18 -21.11 -2.52
C SER A 246 -2.08 -20.47 -1.12
N MET A 247 -2.85 -19.42 -0.85
CA MET A 247 -2.89 -18.76 0.46
C MET A 247 -3.44 -19.68 1.56
N LYS A 248 -4.44 -20.51 1.24
CA LYS A 248 -4.96 -21.55 2.15
C LYS A 248 -3.89 -22.58 2.49
N LYS A 249 -3.16 -23.09 1.49
CA LYS A 249 -2.02 -24.02 1.69
C LYS A 249 -0.89 -23.40 2.51
N LYS A 250 -0.67 -22.09 2.42
CA LYS A 250 0.32 -21.35 3.23
C LYS A 250 -0.14 -21.09 4.67
N GLY A 251 -1.37 -21.48 5.03
CA GLY A 251 -1.97 -21.25 6.34
C GLY A 251 -2.25 -19.78 6.63
N ILE A 252 -2.53 -18.99 5.59
CA ILE A 252 -2.77 -17.54 5.71
C ILE A 252 -4.26 -17.23 5.82
N ILE A 253 -5.07 -18.01 5.11
CA ILE A 253 -6.53 -17.87 5.10
C ILE A 253 -7.18 -19.23 5.25
N ASP A 254 -8.43 -19.20 5.69
CA ASP A 254 -9.41 -20.23 5.36
C ASP A 254 -10.49 -19.61 4.49
N TYR A 255 -10.99 -20.36 3.53
CA TYR A 255 -12.09 -19.91 2.68
C TYR A 255 -12.91 -21.08 2.13
N ASN A 256 -14.16 -20.75 1.79
CA ASN A 256 -15.06 -21.57 0.97
C ASN A 256 -15.91 -20.67 0.05
N ILE A 257 -16.48 -21.26 -1.00
CA ILE A 257 -17.48 -20.60 -1.85
C ILE A 257 -18.74 -21.45 -1.76
N ASP A 258 -19.85 -20.84 -1.32
CA ASP A 258 -21.12 -21.56 -1.18
C ASP A 258 -21.88 -21.68 -2.52
N GLY A 259 -22.97 -22.45 -2.52
CA GLY A 259 -23.80 -22.68 -3.71
C GLY A 259 -24.47 -21.42 -4.28
N ASN A 260 -24.47 -20.31 -3.53
CA ASN A 260 -24.97 -19.00 -3.98
C ASN A 260 -23.84 -18.08 -4.46
N ASN A 261 -22.65 -18.64 -4.72
CA ASN A 261 -21.46 -17.92 -5.16
C ASN A 261 -20.99 -16.86 -4.14
N ASN A 262 -21.22 -17.09 -2.84
CA ASN A 262 -20.62 -16.25 -1.79
C ASN A 262 -19.29 -16.84 -1.36
N LEU A 263 -18.23 -16.05 -1.51
CA LEU A 263 -16.93 -16.29 -0.88
C LEU A 263 -17.05 -15.96 0.60
N ARG A 264 -16.82 -16.97 1.44
CA ARG A 264 -16.59 -16.82 2.88
C ARG A 264 -15.11 -16.98 3.11
N ILE A 265 -14.46 -15.96 3.66
CA ILE A 265 -13.01 -15.90 3.79
C ILE A 265 -12.60 -15.33 5.14
N LYS A 266 -11.56 -15.91 5.73
CA LYS A 266 -11.06 -15.55 7.06
C LYS A 266 -9.54 -15.52 7.05
N LEU A 267 -8.96 -14.48 7.64
CA LEU A 267 -7.53 -14.43 7.98
C LEU A 267 -7.25 -15.30 9.22
N LEU A 268 -6.26 -16.19 9.10
CA LEU A 268 -5.81 -17.10 10.16
C LEU A 268 -4.72 -16.48 11.03
#